data_AF-A0A4R8C5K7-F1
#
_entry.id   AF-A0A4R8C5K7-F1
#
_cell.length_a   1.000
_cell.length_b   1.000
_cell.length_c   1.000
_cell.angle_alpha   90.00
_cell.angle_beta   90.00
_cell.angle_gamma   90.00
#
_symmetry.space_group_name_H-M   'P 1'
#
loop_
_entity.id
_entity.type
_entity.pdbx_description
1 polymer ?
#
loop_
_entity_poly.entity_id
_entity_poly.type
_entity_poly.pdbx_seq_one_letter_code
_entity_poly.pdbx_strand_id
1 'polypeptide(L)'
;MNHHPPSPVGRALTVVLGALPFTVITLLVFEHWPPLARWDQSVADRVASYGAVHESVVDFWQVVGAVVLPWTSRAVIVIVAAYLWHRRARLLTFWLLTSAAAELVLVQVVQQIFEREPPAQMLVTASGYSYVSGHATAAFVMAGALGVVLPSVRGWRRRFRLLVLLPVIAVVWIVSADRIALNVHYVSDVLGGWALGLAILTATSIGFGLRPGLRRRRRRTPSDGDGTAAPPRAAVIVNPIKVGDGVAFRRKVTRALEVRGYDEPLWLETREDDAGNAMAKQAIEYESDLVLVAGGDGTVRVVCSALAHTGIPVGVIPAGTGNLLARNLHIPLDLDDALERTLEGRDRRIDLVRVHGDQLDTDHFAVMAGLGLDAAIISDAPPHLKKQIGWTAYLVSAAKNINHPSVRVSLALDDAEPLERRVRTVVVGNVGMLQANIPLLPDARPDDGLLDVVVIAPRRVTQWPIVLWRLMTRTNRTDMYLERFTGRKVEIHAAVDVQRQLDGDPIGPGRYLVCEIEPGALTARVPKRR
;
A
#
# COMPACT_ATOMS: atom_id res chain seq x y z
N MET A 1 -5.51 -20.91 3.67
CA MET A 1 -4.39 -21.53 4.41
C MET A 1 -3.91 -22.74 3.62
N ASN A 2 -2.65 -23.16 3.82
CA ASN A 2 -1.84 -24.17 3.11
C ASN A 2 -0.68 -23.55 2.34
N HIS A 3 0.20 -22.87 3.09
CA HIS A 3 1.56 -22.61 2.65
C HIS A 3 2.31 -23.94 2.70
N HIS A 4 2.47 -24.62 1.56
CA HIS A 4 3.54 -25.61 1.48
C HIS A 4 4.86 -24.85 1.70
N PRO A 5 5.65 -25.21 2.71
CA PRO A 5 6.97 -24.64 2.89
C PRO A 5 7.78 -24.90 1.62
N PRO A 6 8.77 -24.06 1.29
CA PRO A 6 9.64 -24.35 0.16
C PRO A 6 10.21 -25.77 0.36
N SER A 7 10.36 -26.51 -0.74
CA SER A 7 10.96 -27.85 -0.66
C SER A 7 12.24 -27.74 0.17
N PRO A 8 12.53 -28.73 1.03
CA PRO A 8 13.76 -28.71 1.83
C PRO A 8 14.99 -28.33 0.99
N VAL A 9 15.02 -28.80 -0.26
CA VAL A 9 16.02 -28.49 -1.29
C VAL A 9 16.09 -27.00 -1.63
N GLY A 10 14.97 -26.31 -1.85
CA GLY A 10 14.97 -24.87 -2.19
C GLY A 10 15.41 -23.97 -1.03
N ARG A 11 15.09 -24.37 0.21
CA ARG A 11 15.60 -23.68 1.42
C ARG A 11 17.10 -23.89 1.57
N ALA A 12 17.56 -25.13 1.42
CA ALA A 12 18.97 -25.46 1.47
C ALA A 12 19.76 -24.68 0.40
N LEU A 13 19.28 -24.65 -0.84
CA LEU A 13 19.95 -23.93 -1.93
C LEU A 13 20.06 -22.42 -1.66
N THR A 14 19.03 -21.79 -1.09
CA THR A 14 19.06 -20.35 -0.80
C THR A 14 20.02 -20.03 0.37
N VAL A 15 20.07 -20.89 1.39
CA VAL A 15 21.07 -20.78 2.47
C VAL A 15 22.48 -20.95 1.92
N VAL A 16 22.70 -21.96 1.07
CA VAL A 16 24.00 -22.22 0.43
C VAL A 16 24.41 -21.03 -0.43
N LEU A 17 23.52 -20.48 -1.26
CA LEU A 17 23.82 -19.30 -2.08
C LEU A 17 24.07 -18.04 -1.25
N GLY A 18 23.39 -17.87 -0.12
CA GLY A 18 23.63 -16.77 0.82
C GLY A 18 24.96 -16.88 1.57
N ALA A 19 25.40 -18.10 1.87
CA ALA A 19 26.67 -18.39 2.53
C ALA A 19 27.86 -18.44 1.56
N LEU A 20 27.63 -18.73 0.28
CA LEU A 20 28.69 -18.92 -0.73
C LEU A 20 29.69 -17.75 -0.81
N PRO A 21 29.28 -16.46 -0.84
CA PRO A 21 30.24 -15.36 -0.86
C PRO A 21 31.15 -15.35 0.37
N PHE A 22 30.60 -15.68 1.54
CA PHE A 22 31.37 -15.73 2.78
C PHE A 22 32.38 -16.88 2.74
N THR A 23 31.95 -18.08 2.34
CA THR A 23 32.83 -19.24 2.19
C THR A 23 33.95 -18.96 1.19
N VAL A 24 33.63 -18.38 0.03
CA VAL A 24 34.64 -18.06 -1.00
C VAL A 24 35.65 -17.03 -0.49
N ILE A 25 35.20 -15.92 0.10
CA ILE A 25 36.13 -14.91 0.63
C ILE A 25 36.99 -15.51 1.74
N THR A 26 36.40 -16.29 2.65
CA THR A 26 37.13 -16.97 3.73
C THR A 26 38.21 -17.88 3.15
N LEU A 27 37.87 -18.74 2.18
CA LEU A 27 38.84 -19.61 1.52
C LEU A 27 39.95 -18.80 0.84
N LEU A 28 39.63 -17.73 0.12
CA LEU A 28 40.64 -16.91 -0.54
C LEU A 28 41.61 -16.23 0.45
N VAL A 29 41.12 -15.86 1.63
CA VAL A 29 41.94 -15.27 2.71
C VAL A 29 42.86 -16.32 3.32
N PHE A 30 42.33 -17.48 3.75
CA PHE A 30 43.10 -18.47 4.51
C PHE A 30 43.91 -19.44 3.64
N GLU A 31 43.56 -19.60 2.36
CA GLU A 31 44.42 -20.24 1.35
C GLU A 31 45.45 -19.27 0.76
N HIS A 32 45.54 -18.04 1.31
CA HIS A 32 46.54 -17.03 0.95
C HIS A 32 46.59 -16.73 -0.56
N TRP A 33 45.43 -16.59 -1.21
CA TRP A 33 45.38 -16.37 -2.65
C TRP A 33 46.18 -15.11 -3.03
N PRO A 34 47.27 -15.22 -3.83
CA PRO A 34 48.24 -14.13 -3.96
C PRO A 34 47.71 -12.79 -4.47
N PRO A 35 46.69 -12.73 -5.36
CA PRO A 35 46.07 -11.47 -5.75
C PRO A 35 45.38 -10.74 -4.58
N LEU A 36 44.64 -11.46 -3.74
CA LEU A 36 43.92 -10.89 -2.60
C LEU A 36 44.89 -10.45 -1.51
N ALA A 37 45.86 -11.29 -1.16
CA ALA A 37 46.87 -10.97 -0.15
C ALA A 37 47.71 -9.74 -0.52
N ARG A 38 48.13 -9.62 -1.80
CA ARG A 38 48.86 -8.44 -2.29
C ARG A 38 47.99 -7.17 -2.25
N TRP A 39 46.70 -7.29 -2.55
CA TRP A 39 45.80 -6.16 -2.51
C TRP A 39 45.57 -5.66 -1.08
N ASP A 40 45.27 -6.58 -0.16
CA ASP A 40 45.13 -6.28 1.27
C ASP A 40 46.36 -5.56 1.83
N GLN A 41 47.55 -6.12 1.57
CA GLN A 41 48.81 -5.55 2.06
C GLN A 41 49.10 -4.19 1.42
N SER A 42 48.92 -4.07 0.09
CA SER A 42 49.15 -2.80 -0.60
C SER A 42 48.22 -1.69 -0.10
N VAL A 43 47.00 -2.00 0.33
CA VAL A 43 46.09 -1.00 0.90
C VAL A 43 46.53 -0.67 2.33
N ALA A 44 46.81 -1.67 3.15
CA ALA A 44 47.25 -1.48 4.53
C ALA A 44 48.53 -0.62 4.63
N ASP A 45 49.55 -0.88 3.80
CA ASP A 45 50.81 -0.13 3.78
C ASP A 45 50.61 1.34 3.33
N ARG A 46 49.70 1.57 2.38
CA ARG A 46 49.38 2.93 1.91
C ARG A 46 48.62 3.71 2.97
N VAL A 47 47.67 3.09 3.64
CA VAL A 47 46.92 3.74 4.72
C VAL A 47 47.84 4.02 5.91
N ALA A 48 48.69 3.07 6.29
CA ALA A 48 49.67 3.26 7.37
C ALA A 48 50.60 4.44 7.09
N SER A 49 51.22 4.46 5.90
CA SER A 49 52.16 5.52 5.53
C SER A 49 51.48 6.89 5.40
N TYR A 50 50.25 6.94 4.90
CA TYR A 50 49.49 8.18 4.83
C TYR A 50 49.07 8.68 6.22
N GLY A 51 48.48 7.81 7.05
CA GLY A 51 47.98 8.15 8.38
C GLY A 51 49.09 8.53 9.36
N ALA A 52 50.28 7.93 9.25
CA ALA A 52 51.43 8.27 10.07
C ALA A 52 51.91 9.74 9.90
N VAL A 53 51.57 10.39 8.78
CA VAL A 53 51.94 11.78 8.48
C VAL A 53 50.75 12.73 8.58
N HIS A 54 49.52 12.21 8.68
CA HIS A 54 48.27 12.99 8.69
C HIS A 54 47.42 12.65 9.92
N GLU A 55 47.90 13.01 11.11
CA GLU A 55 47.19 12.75 12.38
C GLU A 55 45.75 13.27 12.38
N SER A 56 45.49 14.43 11.77
CA SER A 56 44.14 15.00 11.67
C SER A 56 43.15 14.12 10.90
N VAL A 57 43.63 13.32 9.95
CA VAL A 57 42.80 12.34 9.22
C VAL A 57 42.51 11.14 10.12
N VAL A 58 43.48 10.70 10.90
CA VAL A 58 43.30 9.61 11.87
C VAL A 58 42.28 10.02 12.94
N ASP A 59 42.42 11.23 13.50
CA ASP A 59 41.47 11.79 14.48
C ASP A 59 40.06 11.90 13.91
N PHE A 60 39.92 12.37 12.66
CA PHE A 60 38.63 12.43 11.99
C PHE A 60 37.96 11.04 11.94
N TRP A 61 38.71 10.02 11.51
CA TRP A 61 38.19 8.66 11.47
C TRP A 61 37.93 8.09 12.86
N GLN A 62 38.74 8.39 13.88
CA GLN A 62 38.45 7.98 15.26
C GLN A 62 37.12 8.57 15.76
N VAL A 63 36.83 9.84 15.47
CA VAL A 63 35.56 10.48 15.83
C VAL A 63 34.40 9.86 15.05
N VAL A 64 34.55 9.65 13.74
CA VAL A 64 33.54 8.97 12.92
C VAL A 64 33.28 7.57 13.47
N GLY A 65 34.33 6.78 13.69
CA GLY A 65 34.28 5.46 14.28
C GLY A 65 33.55 5.45 15.63
N ALA A 66 33.83 6.41 16.52
CA ALA A 66 33.17 6.53 17.82
C ALA A 66 31.65 6.75 17.72
N VAL A 67 31.20 7.57 16.77
CA VAL A 67 29.76 7.81 16.52
C VAL A 67 29.11 6.62 15.82
N VAL A 68 29.86 5.95 14.96
CA VAL A 68 29.38 4.88 14.08
C VAL A 68 29.59 3.48 14.71
N LEU A 69 30.00 3.42 15.99
CA LEU A 69 30.25 2.21 16.76
C LEU A 69 29.07 1.21 16.72
N PRO A 70 29.31 -0.09 16.95
CA PRO A 70 28.28 -1.13 16.91
C PRO A 70 27.14 -0.88 17.91
N TRP A 71 27.38 -0.07 18.95
CA TRP A 71 26.36 0.31 19.91
C TRP A 71 25.29 1.22 19.33
N THR A 72 25.61 2.10 18.38
CA THR A 72 24.60 2.95 17.73
C THR A 72 23.72 2.15 16.78
N SER A 73 24.30 1.21 16.01
CA SER A 73 23.52 0.31 15.17
C SER A 73 22.59 -0.59 16.01
N ARG A 74 23.06 -1.08 17.16
CA ARG A 74 22.23 -1.84 18.12
C ARG A 74 21.10 -1.00 18.71
N ALA A 75 21.37 0.24 19.11
CA ALA A 75 20.34 1.14 19.62
C ALA A 75 19.24 1.37 18.57
N VAL A 76 19.61 1.59 17.31
CA VAL A 76 18.66 1.71 16.19
C VAL A 76 17.82 0.44 16.03
N ILE A 77 18.45 -0.74 16.06
CA ILE A 77 17.74 -2.03 15.99
C ILE A 77 16.71 -2.17 17.13
N VAL A 78 17.08 -1.82 18.36
CA VAL A 78 16.19 -1.90 19.54
C VAL A 78 15.01 -0.92 19.40
N ILE A 79 15.27 0.32 18.98
CA ILE A 79 14.21 1.33 18.75
C ILE A 79 13.23 0.83 17.67
N VAL A 80 13.74 0.28 16.57
CA VAL A 80 12.91 -0.26 15.49
C VAL A 80 12.15 -1.50 15.94
N ALA A 81 12.77 -2.39 16.71
CA ALA A 81 12.12 -3.56 17.30
C ALA A 81 10.96 -3.16 18.22
N ALA A 82 11.16 -2.16 19.09
CA ALA A 82 10.14 -1.61 19.98
C ALA A 82 8.98 -0.96 19.20
N TYR A 83 9.31 -0.20 18.14
CA TYR A 83 8.31 0.33 17.22
C TYR A 83 7.47 -0.77 16.57
N LEU A 84 8.13 -1.81 16.02
CA LEU A 84 7.45 -2.95 15.40
C LEU A 84 6.57 -3.73 16.40
N TRP A 85 7.05 -3.87 17.63
CA TRP A 85 6.32 -4.49 18.72
C TRP A 85 5.03 -3.73 19.02
N HIS A 86 5.11 -2.41 19.17
CA HIS A 86 3.95 -1.54 19.41
C HIS A 86 2.95 -1.60 18.24
N ARG A 87 3.44 -1.78 17.01
CA ARG A 87 2.63 -1.98 15.80
C ARG A 87 2.06 -3.40 15.65
N ARG A 88 2.23 -4.28 16.65
CA ARG A 88 1.82 -5.69 16.63
C ARG A 88 2.48 -6.52 15.51
N ALA A 89 3.61 -6.09 14.97
CA ALA A 89 4.37 -6.80 13.93
C ALA A 89 5.35 -7.83 14.52
N ARG A 90 4.85 -8.74 15.38
CA ARG A 90 5.64 -9.63 16.23
C ARG A 90 6.67 -10.48 15.48
N LEU A 91 6.31 -11.03 14.32
CA LEU A 91 7.21 -11.85 13.50
C LEU A 91 8.46 -11.08 13.07
N LEU A 92 8.28 -9.83 12.62
CA LEU A 92 9.40 -8.97 12.18
C LEU A 92 10.24 -8.52 13.37
N THR A 93 9.64 -8.27 14.53
CA THR A 93 10.37 -7.99 15.77
C THR A 93 11.28 -9.15 16.16
N PHE A 94 10.74 -10.37 16.23
CA PHE A 94 11.54 -11.55 16.60
C PHE A 94 12.64 -11.84 15.58
N TRP A 95 12.35 -11.74 14.29
CA TRP A 95 13.35 -11.92 13.24
C TRP A 95 14.48 -10.90 13.33
N LEU A 96 14.15 -9.62 13.55
CA LEU A 96 15.13 -8.53 13.65
C LEU A 96 16.07 -8.76 14.85
N LEU A 97 15.51 -9.09 16.01
CA LEU A 97 16.28 -9.40 17.21
C LEU A 97 17.13 -10.66 17.05
N THR A 98 16.59 -11.71 16.41
CA THR A 98 17.34 -12.95 16.16
C THR A 98 18.50 -12.71 15.19
N SER A 99 18.31 -11.89 14.16
CA SER A 99 19.37 -11.55 13.21
C SER A 99 20.49 -10.75 13.86
N ALA A 100 20.13 -9.81 14.74
CA ALA A 100 21.11 -9.06 15.54
C ALA A 100 21.87 -9.97 16.53
N ALA A 101 21.17 -10.87 17.23
CA ALA A 101 21.80 -11.82 18.15
C ALA A 101 22.72 -12.82 17.42
N ALA A 102 22.30 -13.31 16.25
CA ALA A 102 23.09 -14.22 15.43
C ALA A 102 24.38 -13.55 14.94
N GLU A 103 24.32 -12.27 14.55
CA GLU A 103 25.50 -11.49 14.21
C GLU A 103 26.51 -11.41 15.36
N LEU A 104 26.07 -11.05 16.57
CA LEU A 104 26.95 -10.97 17.74
C LEU A 104 27.71 -12.28 18.01
N VAL A 105 26.99 -13.40 17.96
CA VAL A 105 27.57 -14.71 18.26
C VAL A 105 28.48 -15.17 17.12
N LEU A 106 28.02 -15.09 15.87
CA LEU A 106 28.75 -15.64 14.74
C LEU A 106 30.03 -14.86 14.42
N VAL A 107 30.05 -13.53 14.61
CA VAL A 107 31.30 -12.75 14.48
C VAL A 107 32.34 -13.24 15.48
N GLN A 108 31.96 -13.44 16.75
CA GLN A 108 32.88 -13.96 17.76
C GLN A 108 33.39 -15.36 17.43
N VAL A 109 32.49 -16.26 17.01
CA VAL A 109 32.86 -17.62 16.60
C VAL A 109 33.84 -17.60 15.42
N VAL A 110 33.57 -16.79 14.39
CA VAL A 110 34.47 -16.68 13.23
C VAL A 110 35.83 -16.14 13.64
N GLN A 111 35.89 -15.09 14.47
CA GLN A 111 37.15 -14.52 14.94
C GLN A 111 37.99 -15.54 15.73
N GLN A 112 37.34 -16.36 16.57
CA GLN A 112 38.02 -17.39 17.37
C GLN A 112 38.43 -18.63 16.56
N ILE A 113 37.78 -18.92 15.43
CA ILE A 113 38.14 -20.06 14.58
C ILE A 113 39.35 -19.74 13.70
N PHE A 114 39.36 -18.52 13.15
CA PHE A 114 40.28 -18.15 12.08
C PHE A 114 41.49 -17.34 12.55
N GLU A 115 41.36 -16.68 13.69
CA GLU A 115 42.48 -16.08 14.43
C GLU A 115 43.41 -15.17 13.60
N ARG A 116 42.88 -14.49 12.57
CA ARG A 116 43.70 -13.64 11.71
C ARG A 116 44.22 -12.43 12.47
N GLU A 117 45.52 -12.17 12.38
CA GLU A 117 46.14 -10.98 12.96
C GLU A 117 45.72 -9.70 12.22
N PRO A 118 45.62 -8.55 12.92
CA PRO A 118 45.41 -7.25 12.29
C PRO A 118 46.67 -6.76 11.54
N PRO A 119 46.54 -5.73 10.69
CA PRO A 119 47.68 -5.12 10.02
C PRO A 119 48.77 -4.68 11.01
N ALA A 120 50.04 -4.93 10.69
CA ALA A 120 51.16 -4.68 11.61
C ALA A 120 51.31 -3.20 12.05
N GLN A 121 50.92 -2.24 11.21
CA GLN A 121 51.04 -0.80 11.45
C GLN A 121 49.68 -0.16 11.73
N MET A 122 48.97 -0.62 12.76
CA MET A 122 47.69 -0.03 13.17
C MET A 122 47.88 1.43 13.60
N LEU A 123 46.97 2.31 13.18
CA LEU A 123 47.01 3.73 13.55
C LEU A 123 46.29 4.00 14.88
N VAL A 124 45.55 3.01 15.39
CA VAL A 124 44.83 3.05 16.66
C VAL A 124 44.95 1.69 17.34
N THR A 125 44.99 1.68 18.67
CA THR A 125 45.01 0.43 19.43
C THR A 125 43.67 -0.31 19.28
N ALA A 126 43.73 -1.48 18.66
CA ALA A 126 42.63 -2.43 18.60
C ALA A 126 43.07 -3.76 19.23
N SER A 127 42.15 -4.41 19.93
CA SER A 127 42.39 -5.74 20.52
C SER A 127 41.56 -6.80 19.79
N GLY A 128 42.13 -8.00 19.67
CA GLY A 128 41.47 -9.15 19.04
C GLY A 128 41.87 -9.37 17.58
N TYR A 129 41.19 -10.34 16.97
CA TYR A 129 41.45 -10.78 15.59
C TYR A 129 40.77 -9.88 14.56
N SER A 130 41.37 -9.80 13.38
CA SER A 130 40.93 -8.92 12.30
C SER A 130 39.82 -9.52 11.45
N TYR A 131 39.79 -10.84 11.25
CA TYR A 131 38.80 -11.50 10.38
C TYR A 131 37.64 -12.15 11.16
N VAL A 132 36.38 -11.85 10.87
CA VAL A 132 35.86 -10.76 10.02
C VAL A 132 35.71 -9.46 10.81
N SER A 133 35.55 -8.33 10.10
CA SER A 133 35.24 -7.08 10.77
C SER A 133 33.82 -7.08 11.35
N GLY A 134 33.72 -7.10 12.69
CA GLY A 134 32.44 -7.05 13.39
C GLY A 134 31.66 -5.75 13.17
N HIS A 135 32.35 -4.61 13.04
CA HIS A 135 31.72 -3.32 12.77
C HIS A 135 31.03 -3.32 11.39
N ALA A 136 31.75 -3.78 10.36
CA ALA A 136 31.22 -3.90 9.01
C ALA A 136 30.04 -4.89 8.94
N THR A 137 30.15 -6.02 9.66
CA THR A 137 29.09 -7.03 9.75
C THR A 137 27.83 -6.45 10.40
N ALA A 138 27.95 -5.82 11.56
CA ALA A 138 26.83 -5.20 12.28
C ALA A 138 26.13 -4.11 11.44
N ALA A 139 26.91 -3.25 10.77
CA ALA A 139 26.36 -2.21 9.89
C ALA A 139 25.60 -2.81 8.71
N PHE A 140 26.15 -3.86 8.09
CA PHE A 140 25.50 -4.55 6.98
C PHE A 140 24.21 -5.24 7.42
N VAL A 141 24.22 -5.97 8.55
CA VAL A 141 23.03 -6.63 9.11
C VAL A 141 21.96 -5.61 9.46
N MET A 142 22.31 -4.49 10.10
CA MET A 142 21.38 -3.41 10.37
C MET A 142 20.77 -2.87 9.08
N ALA A 143 21.60 -2.50 8.10
CA ALA A 143 21.13 -1.90 6.86
C ALA A 143 20.22 -2.85 6.06
N GLY A 144 20.63 -4.11 5.93
CA GLY A 144 19.82 -5.15 5.28
C GLY A 144 18.52 -5.43 6.04
N ALA A 145 18.57 -5.46 7.38
CA ALA A 145 17.37 -5.68 8.19
C ALA A 145 16.36 -4.55 8.08
N LEU A 146 16.83 -3.29 8.12
CA LEU A 146 16.01 -2.13 7.85
C LEU A 146 15.45 -2.16 6.42
N GLY A 147 16.25 -2.57 5.43
CA GLY A 147 15.81 -2.81 4.05
C GLY A 147 14.62 -3.76 3.91
N VAL A 148 14.52 -4.78 4.76
CA VAL A 148 13.38 -5.72 4.81
C VAL A 148 12.19 -5.15 5.59
N VAL A 149 12.45 -4.41 6.67
CA VAL A 149 11.40 -3.86 7.55
C VAL A 149 10.72 -2.63 6.96
N LEU A 150 11.47 -1.68 6.40
CA LEU A 150 10.98 -0.39 5.90
C LEU A 150 9.83 -0.52 4.87
N PRO A 151 9.88 -1.44 3.88
CA PRO A 151 8.77 -1.66 2.95
C PRO A 151 7.48 -2.12 3.65
N SER A 152 7.59 -2.78 4.80
CA SER A 152 6.46 -3.28 5.60
C SER A 152 5.76 -2.16 6.41
N VAL A 153 6.36 -0.96 6.48
CA VAL A 153 5.76 0.20 7.15
C VAL A 153 4.73 0.88 6.24
N ARG A 154 3.45 0.73 6.58
CA ARG A 154 2.29 1.32 5.90
C ARG A 154 2.35 2.87 5.94
N GLY A 155 2.02 3.52 4.82
CA GLY A 155 1.83 4.98 4.72
C GLY A 155 3.05 5.78 4.26
N TRP A 156 4.23 5.16 4.15
CA TRP A 156 5.41 5.83 3.60
C TRP A 156 5.43 5.78 2.08
N ARG A 157 5.39 6.95 1.41
CA ARG A 157 5.58 7.07 -0.04
C ARG A 157 6.98 6.55 -0.43
N ARG A 158 7.12 5.96 -1.63
CA ARG A 158 8.40 5.41 -2.15
C ARG A 158 9.59 6.37 -1.99
N ARG A 159 9.40 7.66 -2.27
CA ARG A 159 10.42 8.71 -2.09
C ARG A 159 10.95 8.82 -0.65
N PHE A 160 10.07 8.66 0.33
CA PHE A 160 10.45 8.76 1.75
C PHE A 160 11.17 7.50 2.24
N ARG A 161 10.81 6.34 1.68
CA ARG A 161 11.56 5.09 1.90
C ARG A 161 12.99 5.19 1.36
N LEU A 162 13.17 5.79 0.17
CA LEU A 162 14.50 6.03 -0.40
C LEU A 162 15.31 7.04 0.42
N LEU A 163 14.67 8.11 0.92
CA LEU A 163 15.31 9.11 1.78
C LEU A 163 15.84 8.52 3.10
N VAL A 164 15.31 7.38 3.55
CA VAL A 164 15.80 6.69 4.75
C VAL A 164 16.77 5.55 4.42
N LEU A 165 16.55 4.82 3.32
CA LEU A 165 17.44 3.73 2.92
C LEU A 165 18.80 4.22 2.41
N LEU A 166 18.85 5.36 1.70
CA LEU A 166 20.11 5.88 1.16
C LEU A 166 21.12 6.25 2.26
N PRO A 167 20.75 7.01 3.32
CA PRO A 167 21.65 7.24 4.45
C PRO A 167 22.08 5.94 5.15
N VAL A 168 21.18 4.97 5.30
CA VAL A 168 21.48 3.69 5.95
C VAL A 168 22.49 2.87 5.14
N ILE A 169 22.39 2.88 3.81
CA ILE A 169 23.39 2.27 2.92
C ILE A 169 24.72 3.02 3.01
N ALA A 170 24.68 4.36 3.05
CA ALA A 170 25.88 5.17 3.20
C ALA A 170 26.63 4.85 4.51
N VAL A 171 25.91 4.59 5.61
CA VAL A 171 26.52 4.16 6.87
C VAL A 171 27.36 2.89 6.69
N VAL A 172 26.90 1.88 5.95
CA VAL A 172 27.70 0.65 5.70
C VAL A 172 29.06 0.99 5.08
N TRP A 173 29.07 1.88 4.09
CA TRP A 173 30.30 2.32 3.44
C TRP A 173 31.18 3.16 4.36
N ILE A 174 30.59 4.06 5.15
CA ILE A 174 31.34 4.90 6.11
C ILE A 174 32.00 4.03 7.19
N VAL A 175 31.27 3.08 7.79
CA VAL A 175 31.81 2.13 8.79
C VAL A 175 32.99 1.34 8.19
N SER A 176 32.82 0.90 6.94
CA SER A 176 33.81 0.08 6.26
C SER A 176 35.07 0.87 5.92
N ALA A 177 34.90 2.10 5.44
CA ALA A 177 36.00 3.02 5.16
C ALA A 177 36.77 3.37 6.43
N ASP A 178 36.06 3.64 7.53
CA ASP A 178 36.64 3.91 8.85
C ASP A 178 37.56 2.78 9.33
N ARG A 179 37.11 1.51 9.25
CA ARG A 179 37.92 0.35 9.67
C ARG A 179 39.20 0.17 8.85
N ILE A 180 39.15 0.48 7.55
CA ILE A 180 40.31 0.42 6.66
C ILE A 180 41.21 1.63 6.91
N ALA A 181 40.64 2.83 7.07
CA ALA A 181 41.38 4.08 7.23
C ALA A 181 42.14 4.19 8.57
N LEU A 182 41.65 3.55 9.63
CA LEU A 182 42.37 3.41 10.90
C LEU A 182 43.39 2.26 10.88
N ASN A 183 43.49 1.55 9.75
CA ASN A 183 44.37 0.42 9.52
C ASN A 183 44.26 -0.71 10.56
N VAL A 184 43.04 -0.95 11.06
CA VAL A 184 42.74 -2.01 12.04
C VAL A 184 42.21 -3.29 11.38
N HIS A 185 41.82 -3.21 10.10
CA HIS A 185 41.32 -4.34 9.31
C HIS A 185 41.81 -4.25 7.87
N TYR A 186 42.01 -5.41 7.25
CA TYR A 186 42.22 -5.54 5.82
C TYR A 186 40.90 -5.36 5.03
N VAL A 187 41.01 -5.10 3.73
CA VAL A 187 39.83 -4.92 2.87
C VAL A 187 39.01 -6.22 2.81
N SER A 188 39.68 -7.37 2.75
CA SER A 188 39.02 -8.67 2.78
C SER A 188 38.30 -8.98 4.09
N ASP A 189 38.72 -8.42 5.24
CA ASP A 189 38.01 -8.58 6.53
C ASP A 189 36.65 -7.89 6.50
N VAL A 190 36.57 -6.73 5.84
CA VAL A 190 35.34 -5.96 5.64
C VAL A 190 34.41 -6.68 4.67
N LEU A 191 34.94 -7.13 3.53
CA LEU A 191 34.17 -7.89 2.53
C LEU A 191 33.65 -9.21 3.11
N GLY A 192 34.48 -9.90 3.91
CA GLY A 192 34.10 -11.08 4.68
C GLY A 192 32.97 -10.76 5.66
N GLY A 193 33.04 -9.62 6.35
CA GLY A 193 31.99 -9.16 7.26
C GLY A 193 30.67 -8.89 6.55
N TRP A 194 30.68 -8.24 5.38
CA TRP A 194 29.47 -8.05 4.57
C TRP A 194 28.87 -9.37 4.11
N ALA A 195 29.73 -10.30 3.67
CA ALA A 195 29.31 -11.62 3.23
C ALA A 195 28.72 -12.46 4.37
N LEU A 196 29.31 -12.40 5.57
CA LEU A 196 28.75 -13.02 6.77
C LEU A 196 27.39 -12.40 7.13
N GLY A 197 27.29 -11.07 7.08
CA GLY A 197 26.02 -10.36 7.31
C GLY A 197 24.92 -10.77 6.34
N LEU A 198 25.26 -10.96 5.06
CA LEU A 198 24.34 -11.49 4.04
C LEU A 198 23.90 -12.93 4.36
N ALA A 199 24.83 -13.79 4.77
CA ALA A 199 24.55 -15.17 5.14
C ALA A 199 23.59 -15.24 6.35
N ILE A 200 23.84 -14.43 7.38
CA ILE A 200 22.98 -14.29 8.57
C ILE A 200 21.57 -13.88 8.16
N LEU A 201 21.44 -12.76 7.44
CA LEU A 201 20.14 -12.24 7.02
C LEU A 201 19.37 -13.24 6.16
N THR A 202 20.07 -13.98 5.29
CA THR A 202 19.46 -15.01 4.44
C THR A 202 18.95 -16.17 5.28
N ALA A 203 19.78 -16.72 6.17
CA ALA A 203 19.44 -17.84 7.03
C ALA A 203 18.29 -17.51 7.99
N THR A 204 18.36 -16.36 8.68
CA THR A 204 17.29 -15.95 9.61
C THR A 204 16.01 -15.61 8.86
N SER A 205 16.08 -14.97 7.69
CA SER A 205 14.87 -14.70 6.88
C SER A 205 14.17 -15.99 6.50
N ILE A 206 14.91 -17.01 6.04
CA ILE A 206 14.35 -18.32 5.71
C ILE A 206 13.76 -19.01 6.94
N GLY A 207 14.48 -18.98 8.07
CA GLY A 207 14.01 -19.56 9.34
C GLY A 207 12.69 -18.96 9.82
N PHE A 208 12.51 -17.65 9.66
CA PHE A 208 11.27 -16.93 10.01
C PHE A 208 10.24 -16.90 8.88
N GLY A 209 10.51 -17.55 7.74
CA GLY A 209 9.61 -17.55 6.57
C GLY A 209 9.48 -16.19 5.87
N LEU A 210 10.38 -15.24 6.15
CA LEU A 210 10.50 -13.96 5.47
C LEU A 210 11.18 -14.17 4.13
N ARG A 211 10.53 -13.76 3.05
CA ARG A 211 11.06 -13.92 1.70
C ARG A 211 11.86 -12.67 1.33
N PRO A 212 13.17 -12.77 1.04
CA PRO A 212 13.91 -11.69 0.39
C PRO A 212 13.20 -11.32 -0.93
N GLY A 213 13.14 -10.02 -1.23
CA GLY A 213 12.33 -9.40 -2.29
C GLY A 213 12.62 -9.80 -3.75
N LEU A 214 13.06 -11.01 -4.02
CA LEU A 214 12.87 -11.64 -5.32
C LEU A 214 11.46 -12.24 -5.34
N ARG A 215 10.50 -11.45 -5.79
CA ARG A 215 9.23 -12.00 -6.27
C ARG A 215 9.49 -12.85 -7.51
N ARG A 216 9.98 -14.06 -7.31
CA ARG A 216 9.67 -15.16 -8.20
C ARG A 216 8.22 -15.53 -7.90
N ARG A 217 7.37 -14.85 -8.67
CA ARG A 217 5.97 -15.19 -8.91
C ARG A 217 5.89 -16.72 -8.97
N ARG A 218 5.24 -17.33 -8.00
CA ARG A 218 4.97 -18.76 -8.03
C ARG A 218 4.10 -18.96 -9.27
N ARG A 219 4.69 -19.53 -10.33
CA ARG A 219 3.92 -20.28 -11.32
C ARG A 219 3.21 -21.33 -10.48
N ARG A 220 1.90 -21.14 -10.26
CA ARG A 220 1.07 -22.29 -10.00
C ARG A 220 1.32 -23.16 -11.23
N THR A 221 2.00 -24.28 -11.04
CA THR A 221 1.71 -25.41 -11.91
C THR A 221 0.19 -25.55 -11.89
N PRO A 222 -0.46 -25.65 -13.05
CA PRO A 222 -1.87 -26.00 -13.09
C PRO A 222 -2.06 -27.18 -12.15
N SER A 223 -3.12 -27.15 -11.34
CA SER A 223 -3.56 -28.39 -10.73
C SER A 223 -3.74 -29.38 -11.88
N ASP A 224 -3.00 -30.48 -11.87
CA ASP A 224 -3.42 -31.68 -12.56
C ASP A 224 -4.77 -32.06 -11.95
N GLY A 225 -5.81 -31.57 -12.61
CA GLY A 225 -7.20 -31.69 -12.31
C GLY A 225 -7.90 -31.59 -13.65
N ASP A 226 -8.17 -32.76 -14.21
CA ASP A 226 -8.96 -33.09 -15.40
C ASP A 226 -9.54 -31.94 -16.24
N GLY A 227 -9.18 -31.96 -17.53
CA GLY A 227 -9.97 -31.40 -18.62
C GLY A 227 -9.42 -30.11 -19.23
N THR A 228 -8.97 -30.21 -20.48
CA THR A 228 -9.22 -29.34 -21.67
C THR A 228 -9.94 -27.98 -21.52
N ALA A 229 -9.73 -27.19 -20.46
CA ALA A 229 -10.35 -25.89 -20.29
C ALA A 229 -9.44 -24.79 -20.86
N ALA A 230 -9.99 -23.93 -21.72
CA ALA A 230 -9.31 -22.76 -22.23
C ALA A 230 -8.88 -21.83 -21.07
N PRO A 231 -7.74 -21.14 -21.18
CA PRO A 231 -7.31 -20.16 -20.19
C PRO A 231 -8.36 -19.05 -19.98
N PRO A 232 -8.55 -18.56 -18.74
CA PRO A 232 -9.53 -17.51 -18.46
C PRO A 232 -9.17 -16.20 -19.17
N ARG A 233 -10.20 -15.51 -19.65
CA ARG A 233 -10.13 -14.21 -20.33
C ARG A 233 -10.26 -13.06 -19.35
N ALA A 234 -9.41 -12.04 -19.51
CA ALA A 234 -9.51 -10.81 -18.74
C ALA A 234 -9.63 -9.60 -19.68
N ALA A 235 -10.49 -8.66 -19.34
CA ALA A 235 -10.51 -7.33 -19.93
C ALA A 235 -9.99 -6.29 -18.93
N VAL A 236 -9.25 -5.30 -19.41
CA VAL A 236 -8.75 -4.18 -18.61
C VAL A 236 -9.29 -2.88 -19.20
N ILE A 237 -10.23 -2.28 -18.49
CA ILE A 237 -10.79 -0.96 -18.81
C ILE A 237 -9.98 0.09 -18.05
N VAL A 238 -9.33 1.00 -18.75
CA VAL A 238 -8.42 1.97 -18.16
C VAL A 238 -8.78 3.40 -18.57
N ASN A 239 -8.80 4.31 -17.59
CA ASN A 239 -8.80 5.74 -17.86
C ASN A 239 -7.35 6.23 -18.03
N PRO A 240 -6.89 6.50 -19.26
CA PRO A 240 -5.48 6.77 -19.55
C PRO A 240 -4.97 8.06 -18.89
N ILE A 241 -5.86 9.01 -18.58
CA ILE A 241 -5.50 10.29 -17.95
C ILE A 241 -5.25 10.12 -16.44
N LYS A 242 -5.88 9.11 -15.82
CA LYS A 242 -5.78 8.87 -14.36
C LYS A 242 -4.63 7.94 -14.00
N VAL A 243 -4.19 7.11 -14.94
CA VAL A 243 -3.08 6.18 -14.75
C VAL A 243 -1.80 6.80 -15.31
N GLY A 244 -0.79 7.01 -14.45
CA GLY A 244 0.43 7.75 -14.80
C GLY A 244 1.22 7.18 -15.99
N ASP A 245 2.25 6.38 -15.74
CA ASP A 245 3.00 5.72 -16.83
C ASP A 245 2.19 4.54 -17.39
N GLY A 246 1.37 4.82 -18.40
CA GLY A 246 0.47 3.84 -19.03
C GLY A 246 1.18 2.61 -19.57
N VAL A 247 2.39 2.76 -20.12
CA VAL A 247 3.18 1.63 -20.67
C VAL A 247 3.68 0.73 -19.53
N ALA A 248 4.23 1.32 -18.47
CA ALA A 248 4.67 0.55 -17.31
C ALA A 248 3.49 -0.12 -16.58
N PHE A 249 2.35 0.57 -16.49
CA PHE A 249 1.12 0.02 -15.94
C PHE A 249 0.62 -1.17 -16.76
N ARG A 250 0.49 -1.00 -18.08
CA ARG A 250 0.07 -2.05 -19.02
C ARG A 250 0.92 -3.30 -18.86
N ARG A 251 2.26 -3.14 -18.94
CA ARG A 251 3.21 -4.25 -18.74
C ARG A 251 3.05 -4.92 -17.38
N LYS A 252 2.84 -4.15 -16.31
CA LYS A 252 2.67 -4.68 -14.95
C LYS A 252 1.39 -5.49 -14.81
N VAL A 253 0.26 -5.00 -15.32
CA VAL A 253 -1.04 -5.66 -15.27
C VAL A 253 -1.07 -6.90 -16.16
N THR A 254 -0.63 -6.78 -17.42
CA THR A 254 -0.50 -7.93 -18.34
C THR A 254 0.36 -9.01 -17.72
N ARG A 255 1.53 -8.63 -17.18
CA ARG A 255 2.35 -9.57 -16.43
C ARG A 255 1.49 -10.14 -15.31
N ALA A 256 0.93 -9.35 -14.39
CA ALA A 256 0.15 -9.77 -13.22
C ALA A 256 -1.03 -10.75 -13.50
N LEU A 257 -1.60 -10.72 -14.70
CA LEU A 257 -2.60 -11.67 -15.20
C LEU A 257 -1.95 -12.98 -15.70
N GLU A 258 -0.87 -12.89 -16.48
CA GLU A 258 -0.19 -14.05 -17.10
C GLU A 258 0.23 -15.17 -16.11
N VAL A 259 0.94 -14.89 -15.00
CA VAL A 259 1.28 -15.96 -14.01
C VAL A 259 0.07 -16.42 -13.20
N ARG A 260 -1.08 -15.77 -13.32
CA ARG A 260 -2.35 -16.30 -12.79
C ARG A 260 -3.09 -17.16 -13.81
N GLY A 261 -2.51 -17.38 -14.99
CA GLY A 261 -3.02 -18.28 -16.02
C GLY A 261 -3.98 -17.62 -17.00
N TYR A 262 -4.17 -16.29 -16.93
CA TYR A 262 -4.96 -15.57 -17.91
C TYR A 262 -4.20 -15.41 -19.23
N ASP A 263 -4.96 -15.37 -20.32
CA ASP A 263 -4.46 -14.99 -21.64
C ASP A 263 -4.03 -13.52 -21.72
N GLU A 264 -3.53 -13.11 -22.89
CA GLU A 264 -3.28 -11.70 -23.16
C GLU A 264 -4.60 -10.92 -22.97
N PRO A 265 -4.65 -9.96 -22.04
CA PRO A 265 -5.90 -9.30 -21.72
C PRO A 265 -6.35 -8.35 -22.83
N LEU A 266 -7.67 -8.25 -23.01
CA LEU A 266 -8.28 -7.24 -23.85
C LEU A 266 -8.11 -5.85 -23.19
N TRP A 267 -7.33 -4.98 -23.81
CA TRP A 267 -7.09 -3.61 -23.32
C TRP A 267 -8.07 -2.63 -23.93
N LEU A 268 -8.77 -1.90 -23.08
CA LEU A 268 -9.85 -0.99 -23.45
C LEU A 268 -9.64 0.36 -22.76
N GLU A 269 -9.32 1.39 -23.52
CA GLU A 269 -9.10 2.74 -22.98
C GLU A 269 -10.39 3.56 -23.01
N THR A 270 -10.70 4.26 -21.90
CA THR A 270 -11.84 5.17 -21.86
C THR A 270 -11.58 6.41 -22.72
N ARG A 271 -12.66 7.04 -23.18
CA ARG A 271 -12.62 8.27 -23.96
C ARG A 271 -13.18 9.43 -23.13
N GLU A 272 -13.02 10.65 -23.63
CA GLU A 272 -13.54 11.85 -22.96
C GLU A 272 -15.08 11.88 -22.97
N ASP A 273 -15.68 11.42 -24.07
CA ASP A 273 -17.11 11.31 -24.31
C ASP A 273 -17.73 10.00 -23.79
N ASP A 274 -16.90 9.01 -23.45
CA ASP A 274 -17.34 7.74 -22.88
C ASP A 274 -16.45 7.28 -21.72
N ALA A 275 -16.99 7.41 -20.52
CA ALA A 275 -16.34 7.04 -19.26
C ALA A 275 -16.16 5.52 -19.06
N GLY A 276 -16.70 4.67 -19.93
CA GLY A 276 -16.48 3.22 -19.91
C GLY A 276 -17.63 2.32 -20.39
N ASN A 277 -18.74 2.88 -20.91
CA ASN A 277 -19.92 2.12 -21.33
C ASN A 277 -19.62 1.22 -22.53
N ALA A 278 -19.08 1.77 -23.63
CA ALA A 278 -18.74 0.96 -24.81
C ALA A 278 -17.66 -0.07 -24.48
N MET A 279 -16.73 0.27 -23.59
CA MET A 279 -15.64 -0.61 -23.16
C MET A 279 -16.17 -1.75 -22.28
N ALA A 280 -17.13 -1.49 -21.39
CA ALA A 280 -17.79 -2.54 -20.62
C ALA A 280 -18.60 -3.48 -21.53
N LYS A 281 -19.32 -2.93 -22.52
CA LYS A 281 -20.03 -3.73 -23.53
C LYS A 281 -19.09 -4.64 -24.32
N GLN A 282 -17.95 -4.12 -24.79
CA GLN A 282 -16.93 -4.92 -25.47
C GLN A 282 -16.35 -6.01 -24.55
N ALA A 283 -16.15 -5.72 -23.26
CA ALA A 283 -15.69 -6.73 -22.30
C ALA A 283 -16.71 -7.86 -22.06
N ILE A 284 -18.01 -7.55 -22.12
CA ILE A 284 -19.11 -8.52 -22.04
C ILE A 284 -19.17 -9.37 -23.32
N GLU A 285 -19.10 -8.73 -24.49
CA GLU A 285 -19.08 -9.41 -25.81
C GLU A 285 -17.84 -10.30 -25.97
N TYR A 286 -16.73 -9.91 -25.35
CA TYR A 286 -15.51 -10.73 -25.25
C TYR A 286 -15.66 -11.90 -24.27
N GLU A 287 -16.79 -11.98 -23.54
CA GLU A 287 -17.10 -12.99 -22.52
C GLU A 287 -15.98 -13.12 -21.48
N SER A 288 -15.58 -11.97 -20.93
CA SER A 288 -14.51 -11.90 -19.93
C SER A 288 -14.87 -12.66 -18.66
N ASP A 289 -13.93 -13.45 -18.13
CA ASP A 289 -14.04 -14.07 -16.80
C ASP A 289 -13.70 -13.08 -15.66
N LEU A 290 -13.08 -11.95 -16.01
CA LEU A 290 -12.71 -10.87 -15.09
C LEU A 290 -12.59 -9.55 -15.85
N VAL A 291 -13.20 -8.49 -15.33
CA VAL A 291 -12.98 -7.10 -15.78
C VAL A 291 -12.20 -6.35 -14.71
N LEU A 292 -11.01 -5.85 -15.06
CA LEU A 292 -10.27 -4.91 -14.23
C LEU A 292 -10.59 -3.49 -14.67
N VAL A 293 -11.04 -2.64 -13.74
CA VAL A 293 -11.30 -1.21 -14.00
C VAL A 293 -10.28 -0.34 -13.30
N ALA A 294 -9.47 0.39 -14.07
CA ALA A 294 -8.43 1.29 -13.59
C ALA A 294 -8.81 2.74 -13.88
N GLY A 295 -9.45 3.40 -12.91
CA GLY A 295 -10.00 4.74 -13.11
C GLY A 295 -10.37 5.45 -11.82
N GLY A 296 -11.03 6.60 -11.99
CA GLY A 296 -11.67 7.32 -10.88
C GLY A 296 -13.11 6.85 -10.65
N ASP A 297 -13.79 7.50 -9.70
CA ASP A 297 -15.13 7.09 -9.25
C ASP A 297 -16.14 7.02 -10.41
N GLY A 298 -16.18 8.00 -11.32
CA GLY A 298 -17.08 7.96 -12.47
C GLY A 298 -16.81 6.84 -13.47
N THR A 299 -15.54 6.56 -13.81
CA THR A 299 -15.20 5.40 -14.65
C THR A 299 -15.61 4.09 -13.96
N VAL A 300 -15.38 3.97 -12.65
CA VAL A 300 -15.74 2.78 -11.88
C VAL A 300 -17.26 2.61 -11.84
N ARG A 301 -18.02 3.68 -11.59
CA ARG A 301 -19.49 3.67 -11.55
C ARG A 301 -20.07 3.20 -12.89
N VAL A 302 -19.65 3.81 -13.99
CA VAL A 302 -20.15 3.48 -15.33
C VAL A 302 -19.86 2.02 -15.69
N VAL A 303 -18.64 1.54 -15.44
CA VAL A 303 -18.29 0.13 -15.68
C VAL A 303 -19.09 -0.82 -14.77
N CYS A 304 -19.30 -0.47 -13.50
CA CYS A 304 -20.09 -1.27 -12.57
C CYS A 304 -21.57 -1.33 -12.99
N SER A 305 -22.14 -0.19 -13.41
CA SER A 305 -23.51 -0.08 -13.94
C SER A 305 -23.70 -0.98 -15.15
N ALA A 306 -22.79 -0.90 -16.14
CA ALA A 306 -22.84 -1.74 -17.33
C ALA A 306 -22.63 -3.24 -17.08
N LEU A 307 -21.90 -3.62 -16.02
CA LEU A 307 -21.67 -5.01 -15.61
C LEU A 307 -22.74 -5.56 -14.65
N ALA A 308 -23.72 -4.75 -14.25
CA ALA A 308 -24.81 -5.20 -13.39
C ALA A 308 -25.51 -6.43 -13.99
N HIS A 309 -25.80 -7.42 -13.15
CA HIS A 309 -26.48 -8.69 -13.47
C HIS A 309 -25.77 -9.60 -14.50
N THR A 310 -24.60 -9.22 -15.02
CA THR A 310 -23.82 -10.05 -15.94
C THR A 310 -23.16 -11.25 -15.25
N GLY A 311 -22.95 -11.16 -13.93
CA GLY A 311 -22.17 -12.13 -13.16
C GLY A 311 -20.66 -12.03 -13.36
N ILE A 312 -20.19 -11.20 -14.30
CA ILE A 312 -18.76 -11.02 -14.56
C ILE A 312 -18.13 -10.27 -13.37
N PRO A 313 -17.09 -10.84 -12.74
CA PRO A 313 -16.39 -10.18 -11.65
C PRO A 313 -15.72 -8.87 -12.08
N VAL A 314 -15.93 -7.80 -11.32
CA VAL A 314 -15.21 -6.52 -11.48
C VAL A 314 -14.14 -6.33 -10.40
N GLY A 315 -12.91 -6.06 -10.83
CA GLY A 315 -11.79 -5.72 -9.95
C GLY A 315 -11.40 -4.25 -10.08
N VAL A 316 -11.55 -3.49 -9.01
CA VAL A 316 -11.23 -2.04 -9.01
C VAL A 316 -9.73 -1.81 -8.74
N ILE A 317 -9.09 -1.04 -9.60
CA ILE A 317 -7.74 -0.49 -9.45
C ILE A 317 -7.87 1.03 -9.24
N PRO A 318 -7.72 1.53 -8.01
CA PRO A 318 -8.02 2.92 -7.67
C PRO A 318 -6.98 3.87 -8.26
N ALA A 319 -7.36 4.61 -9.30
CA ALA A 319 -6.54 5.63 -9.95
C ALA A 319 -7.10 7.06 -9.76
N GLY A 320 -8.26 7.21 -9.12
CA GLY A 320 -8.91 8.49 -8.85
C GLY A 320 -8.48 9.17 -7.55
N THR A 321 -9.06 10.34 -7.28
CA THR A 321 -8.84 11.08 -6.03
C THR A 321 -9.72 10.52 -4.88
N GLY A 322 -11.00 10.23 -5.17
CA GLY A 322 -11.97 9.74 -4.18
C GLY A 322 -11.81 8.25 -3.90
N ASN A 323 -11.96 7.41 -4.94
CA ASN A 323 -11.91 5.95 -4.87
C ASN A 323 -12.90 5.39 -3.82
N LEU A 324 -14.11 5.92 -3.82
CA LEU A 324 -15.15 5.68 -2.82
C LEU A 324 -15.52 4.20 -2.73
N LEU A 325 -15.79 3.54 -3.87
CA LEU A 325 -16.09 2.12 -3.89
C LEU A 325 -14.91 1.29 -3.37
N ALA A 326 -13.69 1.61 -3.83
CA ALA A 326 -12.48 0.91 -3.39
C ALA A 326 -12.27 1.00 -1.87
N ARG A 327 -12.51 2.17 -1.25
CA ARG A 327 -12.42 2.36 0.20
C ARG A 327 -13.41 1.50 0.97
N ASN A 328 -14.66 1.50 0.53
CA ASN A 328 -15.74 0.75 1.17
C ASN A 328 -15.57 -0.77 1.01
N LEU A 329 -14.95 -1.21 -0.09
CA LEU A 329 -14.56 -2.60 -0.31
C LEU A 329 -13.19 -2.96 0.30
N HIS A 330 -12.56 -2.02 1.02
CA HIS A 330 -11.23 -2.18 1.65
C HIS A 330 -10.10 -2.54 0.68
N ILE A 331 -10.21 -2.09 -0.57
CA ILE A 331 -9.17 -2.18 -1.58
C ILE A 331 -8.07 -1.16 -1.22
N PRO A 332 -6.78 -1.55 -1.19
CA PRO A 332 -5.68 -0.60 -1.00
C PRO A 332 -5.72 0.51 -2.04
N LEU A 333 -5.34 1.74 -1.64
CA LEU A 333 -5.30 2.88 -2.56
C LEU A 333 -3.98 3.00 -3.33
N ASP A 334 -2.96 2.25 -2.92
CA ASP A 334 -1.76 2.10 -3.71
C ASP A 334 -2.05 1.15 -4.87
N LEU A 335 -1.73 1.58 -6.09
CA LEU A 335 -2.10 0.89 -7.31
C LEU A 335 -1.50 -0.53 -7.41
N ASP A 336 -0.27 -0.73 -6.92
CA ASP A 336 0.39 -2.03 -6.96
C ASP A 336 -0.21 -2.99 -5.95
N ASP A 337 -0.41 -2.50 -4.72
CA ASP A 337 -1.09 -3.26 -3.67
C ASP A 337 -2.53 -3.61 -4.08
N ALA A 338 -3.24 -2.68 -4.73
CA ALA A 338 -4.61 -2.90 -5.22
C ALA A 338 -4.65 -4.03 -6.25
N LEU A 339 -3.81 -3.95 -7.29
CA LEU A 339 -3.74 -4.95 -8.36
C LEU A 339 -3.53 -6.36 -7.81
N GLU A 340 -2.59 -6.53 -6.89
CA GLU A 340 -2.32 -7.84 -6.32
C GLU A 340 -3.43 -8.34 -5.43
N ARG A 341 -3.96 -7.47 -4.56
CA ARG A 341 -4.99 -7.85 -3.58
C ARG A 341 -6.31 -8.16 -4.26
N THR A 342 -6.65 -7.43 -5.31
CA THR A 342 -7.80 -7.69 -6.16
C THR A 342 -7.62 -9.03 -6.89
N LEU A 343 -6.49 -9.25 -7.56
CA LEU A 343 -6.25 -10.51 -8.28
C LEU A 343 -6.11 -11.75 -7.38
N GLU A 344 -5.76 -11.59 -6.11
CA GLU A 344 -5.73 -12.68 -5.11
C GLU A 344 -7.02 -12.78 -4.29
N GLY A 345 -7.95 -11.86 -4.56
CA GLY A 345 -9.20 -11.67 -3.85
C GLY A 345 -10.17 -12.82 -4.01
N ARG A 346 -11.39 -12.58 -3.56
CA ARG A 346 -12.55 -13.46 -3.73
C ARG A 346 -13.69 -12.66 -4.33
N ASP A 347 -14.58 -13.36 -5.01
CA ASP A 347 -15.85 -12.77 -5.41
C ASP A 347 -16.73 -12.54 -4.20
N ARG A 348 -17.39 -11.39 -4.23
CA ARG A 348 -18.49 -11.05 -3.34
C ARG A 348 -19.55 -10.37 -4.20
N ARG A 349 -20.77 -10.87 -4.13
CA ARG A 349 -21.91 -10.13 -4.67
C ARG A 349 -22.17 -8.93 -3.77
N ILE A 350 -22.27 -7.76 -4.39
CA ILE A 350 -22.63 -6.53 -3.73
C ILE A 350 -23.85 -5.95 -4.44
N ASP A 351 -24.62 -5.20 -3.68
CA ASP A 351 -25.83 -4.55 -4.15
C ASP A 351 -25.42 -3.33 -4.99
N LEU A 352 -26.21 -3.05 -6.02
CA LEU A 352 -26.19 -1.77 -6.72
C LEU A 352 -27.51 -1.06 -6.50
N VAL A 353 -27.53 0.24 -6.68
CA VAL A 353 -28.76 1.03 -6.55
C VAL A 353 -29.14 1.54 -7.92
N ARG A 354 -30.26 1.05 -8.45
CA ARG A 354 -30.86 1.58 -9.67
C ARG A 354 -31.47 2.93 -9.35
N VAL A 355 -31.15 3.92 -10.17
CA VAL A 355 -31.58 5.30 -9.99
C VAL A 355 -32.21 5.83 -11.27
N HIS A 356 -33.32 6.56 -11.12
CA HIS A 356 -33.98 7.28 -12.21
C HIS A 356 -34.62 8.55 -11.67
N GLY A 357 -34.91 9.50 -12.54
CA GLY A 357 -35.48 10.78 -12.15
C GLY A 357 -35.81 11.65 -13.34
N ASP A 358 -36.16 12.91 -13.08
CA ASP A 358 -36.32 13.89 -14.13
C ASP A 358 -34.99 14.22 -14.78
N GLN A 359 -34.96 14.26 -16.12
CA GLN A 359 -33.75 14.55 -16.91
C GLN A 359 -32.57 13.61 -16.57
N LEU A 360 -32.87 12.38 -16.16
CA LEU A 360 -31.91 11.35 -15.81
C LEU A 360 -32.40 10.02 -16.37
N ASP A 361 -31.69 9.48 -17.34
CA ASP A 361 -31.90 8.10 -17.80
C ASP A 361 -31.66 7.14 -16.65
N THR A 362 -32.24 5.94 -16.73
CA THR A 362 -31.99 4.92 -15.71
C THR A 362 -30.52 4.57 -15.67
N ASP A 363 -29.90 4.69 -14.51
CA ASP A 363 -28.49 4.39 -14.25
C ASP A 363 -28.37 3.64 -12.92
N HIS A 364 -27.14 3.32 -12.52
CA HIS A 364 -26.82 2.72 -11.24
C HIS A 364 -25.72 3.51 -10.52
N PHE A 365 -25.76 3.45 -9.20
CA PHE A 365 -24.65 3.87 -8.35
C PHE A 365 -24.29 2.76 -7.37
N ALA A 366 -23.01 2.68 -7.00
CA ALA A 366 -22.51 1.64 -6.09
C ALA A 366 -22.24 2.18 -4.69
N VAL A 367 -22.10 3.50 -4.54
CA VAL A 367 -21.70 4.15 -3.28
C VAL A 367 -22.85 4.95 -2.69
N MET A 368 -23.21 6.08 -3.32
CA MET A 368 -24.25 6.97 -2.83
C MET A 368 -24.74 7.97 -3.88
N ALA A 369 -26.02 8.35 -3.76
CA ALA A 369 -26.62 9.49 -4.41
C ALA A 369 -26.85 10.62 -3.42
N GLY A 370 -26.68 11.86 -3.88
CA GLY A 370 -26.93 13.06 -3.07
C GLY A 370 -27.91 14.00 -3.76
N LEU A 371 -28.78 14.62 -2.96
CA LEU A 371 -29.72 15.65 -3.39
C LEU A 371 -29.64 16.86 -2.44
N GLY A 372 -29.60 18.07 -2.99
CA GLY A 372 -29.44 19.30 -2.21
C GLY A 372 -28.00 19.81 -2.18
N LEU A 373 -27.64 20.56 -1.11
CA LEU A 373 -26.37 21.27 -0.86
C LEU A 373 -25.27 20.99 -1.92
N ASP A 374 -24.94 22.04 -2.69
CA ASP A 374 -24.12 22.04 -3.90
C ASP A 374 -23.13 20.87 -3.98
N ALA A 375 -23.25 20.03 -5.02
CA ALA A 375 -22.38 18.89 -5.27
C ALA A 375 -20.87 19.27 -5.25
N ALA A 376 -20.57 20.56 -5.34
CA ALA A 376 -19.28 21.18 -5.04
C ALA A 376 -18.68 20.87 -3.65
N ILE A 377 -19.46 20.36 -2.67
CA ILE A 377 -18.93 19.99 -1.34
C ILE A 377 -18.09 18.71 -1.37
N ILE A 378 -18.13 17.94 -2.46
CA ILE A 378 -17.32 16.73 -2.62
C ILE A 378 -16.19 16.90 -3.66
N SER A 379 -16.14 17.99 -4.44
CA SER A 379 -15.21 18.07 -5.57
C SER A 379 -14.53 19.41 -5.87
N ASP A 380 -14.32 20.33 -4.93
CA ASP A 380 -13.45 21.48 -5.22
C ASP A 380 -12.54 21.91 -4.06
N ALA A 381 -11.39 21.24 -3.97
CA ALA A 381 -10.22 21.77 -3.26
C ALA A 381 -9.24 22.31 -4.32
N PRO A 382 -8.91 23.61 -4.31
CA PRO A 382 -8.00 24.19 -5.30
C PRO A 382 -6.65 23.44 -5.30
N PRO A 383 -6.08 23.12 -6.48
CA PRO A 383 -4.83 22.35 -6.60
C PRO A 383 -3.65 22.94 -5.80
N HIS A 384 -3.66 24.26 -5.57
CA HIS A 384 -2.59 25.01 -4.90
C HIS A 384 -2.61 24.92 -3.36
N LEU A 385 -3.67 24.41 -2.74
CA LEU A 385 -3.80 24.31 -1.28
C LEU A 385 -3.31 22.98 -0.68
N LYS A 386 -2.60 22.14 -1.46
CA LYS A 386 -2.09 20.84 -1.01
C LYS A 386 -0.73 20.88 -0.30
N LYS A 387 -0.01 22.02 -0.26
CA LYS A 387 1.38 22.01 0.20
C LYS A 387 1.67 22.52 1.61
N GLN A 388 0.82 23.30 2.28
CA GLN A 388 1.21 23.82 3.61
C GLN A 388 0.16 23.92 4.72
N ILE A 389 -1.12 23.60 4.50
CA ILE A 389 -2.09 23.64 5.61
C ILE A 389 -3.09 22.48 5.50
N GLY A 390 -2.79 21.38 6.19
CA GLY A 390 -3.65 20.21 6.30
C GLY A 390 -4.92 20.48 7.12
N TRP A 391 -5.98 19.70 6.85
CA TRP A 391 -7.31 19.67 7.52
C TRP A 391 -8.12 20.98 7.56
N THR A 392 -7.51 22.14 7.77
CA THR A 392 -8.19 23.44 7.86
C THR A 392 -8.68 23.95 6.51
N ALA A 393 -7.99 23.66 5.41
CA ALA A 393 -8.45 23.99 4.05
C ALA A 393 -9.78 23.28 3.72
N TYR A 394 -9.92 22.03 4.18
CA TYR A 394 -11.15 21.24 4.02
C TYR A 394 -12.31 21.83 4.86
N LEU A 395 -12.04 22.21 6.10
CA LEU A 395 -12.99 22.91 6.98
C LEU A 395 -13.45 24.26 6.41
N VAL A 396 -12.54 25.03 5.80
CA VAL A 396 -12.84 26.35 5.24
C VAL A 396 -13.67 26.24 3.95
N SER A 397 -13.38 25.28 3.06
CA SER A 397 -14.21 25.02 1.89
C SER A 397 -15.61 24.51 2.28
N ALA A 398 -15.70 23.59 3.25
CA ALA A 398 -16.98 23.15 3.80
C ALA A 398 -17.76 24.32 4.42
N ALA A 399 -17.09 25.22 5.15
CA ALA A 399 -17.72 26.37 5.82
C ALA A 399 -18.24 27.44 4.84
N LYS A 400 -17.59 27.65 3.70
CA LYS A 400 -18.03 28.63 2.68
C LYS A 400 -19.33 28.22 1.97
N ASN A 401 -19.60 26.91 1.87
CA ASN A 401 -20.78 26.37 1.18
C ASN A 401 -21.92 25.98 2.14
N ILE A 402 -21.86 26.36 3.41
CA ILE A 402 -22.87 26.01 4.43
C ILE A 402 -24.18 26.84 4.30
N ASN A 403 -24.18 27.92 3.52
CA ASN A 403 -25.30 28.87 3.47
C ASN A 403 -26.40 28.58 2.40
N HIS A 404 -26.41 27.42 1.73
CA HIS A 404 -27.45 27.13 0.72
C HIS A 404 -28.85 27.01 1.31
N PRO A 405 -29.89 27.61 0.69
CA PRO A 405 -31.24 27.62 1.25
C PRO A 405 -31.75 26.21 1.50
N SER A 406 -32.51 26.05 2.59
CA SER A 406 -33.17 24.78 2.86
C SER A 406 -34.35 24.57 1.92
N VAL A 407 -34.45 23.36 1.40
CA VAL A 407 -35.45 22.95 0.40
C VAL A 407 -36.49 22.07 1.07
N ARG A 408 -37.76 22.21 0.68
CA ARG A 408 -38.81 21.26 1.08
C ARG A 408 -38.71 20.02 0.20
N VAL A 409 -38.64 18.86 0.84
CA VAL A 409 -38.60 17.56 0.18
C VAL A 409 -39.70 16.66 0.76
N SER A 410 -40.36 15.92 -0.11
CA SER A 410 -41.17 14.75 0.24
C SER A 410 -40.29 13.52 0.09
N LEU A 411 -40.19 12.71 1.15
CA LEU A 411 -39.39 11.50 1.19
C LEU A 411 -40.30 10.30 1.46
N ALA A 412 -40.47 9.39 0.49
CA ALA A 412 -41.14 8.11 0.70
C ALA A 412 -40.10 6.99 0.78
N LEU A 413 -40.28 6.08 1.74
CA LEU A 413 -39.45 4.88 1.88
C LEU A 413 -40.36 3.66 1.76
N ASP A 414 -40.05 2.78 0.81
CA ASP A 414 -40.87 1.60 0.50
C ASP A 414 -42.35 1.99 0.32
N ASP A 415 -43.27 1.30 1.02
CA ASP A 415 -44.71 1.55 0.98
C ASP A 415 -45.18 2.49 2.12
N ALA A 416 -44.27 3.17 2.82
CA ALA A 416 -44.62 4.07 3.92
C ALA A 416 -45.17 5.41 3.41
N GLU A 417 -45.98 6.09 4.25
CA GLU A 417 -46.46 7.43 3.93
C GLU A 417 -45.31 8.44 3.74
N PRO A 418 -45.39 9.33 2.73
CA PRO A 418 -44.35 10.32 2.48
C PRO A 418 -44.11 11.27 3.67
N LEU A 419 -42.84 11.46 4.00
CA LEU A 419 -42.38 12.37 5.05
C LEU A 419 -42.01 13.73 4.44
N GLU A 420 -42.77 14.75 4.78
CA GLU A 420 -42.42 16.13 4.44
C GLU A 420 -41.32 16.66 5.35
N ARG A 421 -40.20 17.12 4.78
CA ARG A 421 -39.05 17.66 5.51
C ARG A 421 -38.50 18.91 4.85
N ARG A 422 -37.94 19.80 5.68
CA ARG A 422 -37.16 20.95 5.20
C ARG A 422 -35.69 20.68 5.46
N VAL A 423 -34.94 20.41 4.39
CA VAL A 423 -33.60 19.80 4.45
C VAL A 423 -32.55 20.73 3.84
N ARG A 424 -31.28 20.53 4.21
CA ARG A 424 -30.14 21.07 3.47
C ARG A 424 -29.68 20.08 2.40
N THR A 425 -29.64 18.80 2.77
CA THR A 425 -29.32 17.71 1.84
C THR A 425 -29.93 16.40 2.32
N VAL A 426 -30.22 15.53 1.36
CA VAL A 426 -30.54 14.11 1.55
C VAL A 426 -29.46 13.31 0.86
N VAL A 427 -28.90 12.31 1.55
CA VAL A 427 -27.96 11.36 0.95
C VAL A 427 -28.55 9.97 1.08
N VAL A 428 -28.57 9.23 -0.02
CA VAL A 428 -28.97 7.83 -0.10
C VAL A 428 -27.72 7.02 -0.42
N GLY A 429 -27.34 6.08 0.43
CA GLY A 429 -26.11 5.32 0.26
C GLY A 429 -26.34 3.81 0.34
N ASN A 430 -25.53 3.09 -0.43
CA ASN A 430 -25.33 1.64 -0.34
C ASN A 430 -24.13 1.30 0.57
N VAL A 431 -23.22 2.26 0.75
CA VAL A 431 -22.03 2.11 1.58
C VAL A 431 -21.79 3.30 2.50
N GLY A 432 -21.04 3.05 3.57
CA GLY A 432 -21.01 3.96 4.73
C GLY A 432 -19.95 5.05 4.74
N MET A 433 -18.87 4.89 3.97
CA MET A 433 -17.67 5.71 4.13
C MET A 433 -17.50 6.70 2.98
N LEU A 434 -17.32 7.98 3.33
CA LEU A 434 -16.91 9.05 2.42
C LEU A 434 -15.38 9.11 2.28
N GLN A 435 -14.91 10.06 1.47
CA GLN A 435 -13.50 10.48 1.47
C GLN A 435 -13.03 10.87 2.89
N ALA A 436 -11.72 10.79 3.13
CA ALA A 436 -11.10 11.03 4.44
C ALA A 436 -11.56 10.10 5.58
N ASN A 437 -12.19 8.95 5.27
CA ASN A 437 -12.71 7.98 6.23
C ASN A 437 -13.81 8.53 7.16
N ILE A 438 -14.62 9.47 6.67
CA ILE A 438 -15.76 9.98 7.41
C ILE A 438 -16.92 8.95 7.31
N PRO A 439 -17.42 8.40 8.44
CA PRO A 439 -18.51 7.44 8.43
C PRO A 439 -19.86 8.18 8.37
N LEU A 440 -20.35 8.41 7.15
CA LEU A 440 -21.64 9.10 6.95
C LEU A 440 -22.82 8.20 7.35
N LEU A 441 -22.79 6.95 6.88
CA LEU A 441 -23.80 5.91 7.11
C LEU A 441 -23.09 4.73 7.81
N PRO A 442 -22.86 4.79 9.13
CA PRO A 442 -21.96 3.87 9.82
C PRO A 442 -22.44 2.40 9.78
N ASP A 443 -23.73 2.18 9.61
CA ASP A 443 -24.36 0.86 9.62
C ASP A 443 -24.51 0.25 8.21
N ALA A 444 -24.29 1.04 7.15
CA ALA A 444 -24.46 0.63 5.77
C ALA A 444 -23.53 -0.51 5.35
N ARG A 445 -24.12 -1.53 4.71
CA ARG A 445 -23.38 -2.68 4.18
C ARG A 445 -23.70 -2.85 2.70
N PRO A 446 -22.68 -3.14 1.88
CA PRO A 446 -22.87 -3.27 0.43
C PRO A 446 -23.57 -4.56 0.00
N ASP A 447 -24.13 -5.36 0.91
CA ASP A 447 -24.63 -6.72 0.63
C ASP A 447 -25.75 -7.17 1.58
N ASP A 448 -26.50 -6.22 2.15
CA ASP A 448 -27.63 -6.51 3.04
C ASP A 448 -29.01 -6.25 2.38
N GLY A 449 -29.04 -5.78 1.14
CA GLY A 449 -30.25 -5.50 0.39
C GLY A 449 -31.02 -4.30 0.93
N LEU A 450 -30.35 -3.35 1.58
CA LEU A 450 -30.95 -2.13 2.11
C LEU A 450 -30.21 -0.88 1.60
N LEU A 451 -30.96 0.21 1.48
CA LEU A 451 -30.46 1.57 1.32
C LEU A 451 -30.43 2.24 2.69
N ASP A 452 -29.37 2.99 2.94
CA ASP A 452 -29.25 3.87 4.10
C ASP A 452 -29.47 5.31 3.66
N VAL A 453 -30.44 5.99 4.28
CA VAL A 453 -30.77 7.39 3.99
C VAL A 453 -30.38 8.24 5.18
N VAL A 454 -29.68 9.35 4.93
CA VAL A 454 -29.47 10.40 5.93
C VAL A 454 -30.02 11.72 5.43
N VAL A 455 -30.87 12.32 6.28
CA VAL A 455 -31.44 13.64 6.06
C VAL A 455 -30.72 14.63 6.97
N ILE A 456 -30.07 15.63 6.38
CA ILE A 456 -29.30 16.65 7.10
C ILE A 456 -30.07 17.97 7.02
N ALA A 457 -30.56 18.45 8.17
CA ALA A 457 -31.48 19.59 8.23
C ALA A 457 -31.13 20.68 9.28
N PRO A 458 -29.87 21.16 9.39
CA PRO A 458 -29.56 22.26 10.27
C PRO A 458 -30.25 23.56 9.81
N ARG A 459 -30.92 24.24 10.75
CA ARG A 459 -31.62 25.51 10.53
C ARG A 459 -30.65 26.70 10.55
N ARG A 460 -29.57 26.62 11.34
CA ARG A 460 -28.57 27.69 11.52
C ARG A 460 -27.15 27.18 11.31
N VAL A 461 -26.25 28.08 10.89
CA VAL A 461 -24.81 27.79 10.71
C VAL A 461 -24.17 27.23 11.99
N THR A 462 -24.61 27.72 13.16
CA THR A 462 -24.12 27.29 14.48
C THR A 462 -24.45 25.83 14.83
N GLN A 463 -25.32 25.15 14.07
CA GLN A 463 -25.70 23.76 14.31
C GLN A 463 -24.79 22.76 13.56
N TRP A 464 -23.98 23.21 12.60
CA TRP A 464 -23.08 22.35 11.83
C TRP A 464 -21.99 21.63 12.65
N PRO A 465 -21.36 22.26 13.66
CA PRO A 465 -20.42 21.55 14.52
C PRO A 465 -21.03 20.34 15.22
N ILE A 466 -22.32 20.42 15.59
CA ILE A 466 -23.06 19.31 16.22
C ILE A 466 -23.27 18.18 15.21
N VAL A 467 -23.66 18.51 13.97
CA VAL A 467 -23.81 17.52 12.88
C VAL A 467 -22.48 16.83 12.62
N LEU A 468 -21.39 17.58 12.47
CA LEU A 468 -20.05 17.02 12.23
C LEU A 468 -19.60 16.11 13.38
N TRP A 469 -19.79 16.53 14.63
CA TRP A 469 -19.49 15.72 15.81
C TRP A 469 -20.26 14.39 15.81
N ARG A 470 -21.52 14.39 15.38
CA ARG A 470 -22.34 13.17 15.30
C ARG A 470 -21.90 12.21 14.20
N LEU A 471 -21.55 12.75 13.04
CA LEU A 471 -20.96 11.94 11.97
C LEU A 471 -19.67 11.26 12.46
N MET A 472 -18.82 11.97 13.21
CA MET A 472 -17.56 11.42 13.71
C MET A 472 -17.73 10.40 14.85
N THR A 473 -18.69 10.62 15.76
CA THR A 473 -18.88 9.77 16.95
C THR A 473 -19.72 8.52 16.70
N ARG A 474 -20.23 8.30 15.47
CA ARG A 474 -21.07 7.15 15.10
C ARG A 474 -22.27 6.92 16.03
N THR A 475 -22.78 7.99 16.65
CA THR A 475 -23.92 7.87 17.56
C THR A 475 -25.19 7.62 16.73
N ASN A 476 -25.98 6.60 17.08
CA ASN A 476 -27.27 6.26 16.42
C ASN A 476 -28.48 7.04 16.98
N ARG A 477 -28.25 8.22 17.54
CA ARG A 477 -29.34 9.07 18.02
C ARG A 477 -29.94 9.83 16.84
N THR A 478 -31.19 9.52 16.51
CA THR A 478 -32.05 10.28 15.60
C THR A 478 -32.57 11.51 16.32
N ASP A 479 -32.41 12.68 15.72
CA ASP A 479 -32.89 13.95 16.27
C ASP A 479 -32.97 15.03 15.19
N MET A 480 -33.50 16.21 15.54
CA MET A 480 -33.99 17.24 14.60
C MET A 480 -32.99 17.80 13.57
N TYR A 481 -31.71 17.41 13.61
CA TYR A 481 -30.65 17.88 12.71
C TYR A 481 -30.14 16.80 11.75
N LEU A 482 -30.30 15.53 12.14
CA LEU A 482 -29.79 14.37 11.43
C LEU A 482 -30.75 13.20 11.65
N GLU A 483 -31.58 12.92 10.64
CA GLU A 483 -32.47 11.76 10.64
C GLU A 483 -31.84 10.66 9.77
N ARG A 484 -31.91 9.41 10.23
CA ARG A 484 -31.46 8.23 9.48
C ARG A 484 -32.63 7.30 9.25
N PHE A 485 -32.70 6.74 8.06
CA PHE A 485 -33.71 5.79 7.66
C PHE A 485 -33.07 4.65 6.88
N THR A 486 -33.76 3.52 6.81
CA THR A 486 -33.37 2.39 5.96
C THR A 486 -34.60 1.92 5.19
N GLY A 487 -34.40 1.43 3.97
CA GLY A 487 -35.47 0.94 3.11
C GLY A 487 -34.91 0.28 1.84
N ARG A 488 -35.76 -0.29 1.00
CA ARG A 488 -35.36 -0.89 -0.29
C ARG A 488 -35.57 0.07 -1.47
N LYS A 489 -36.59 0.91 -1.38
CA LYS A 489 -36.92 1.96 -2.33
C LYS A 489 -37.01 3.29 -1.62
N VAL A 490 -36.41 4.32 -2.18
CA VAL A 490 -36.43 5.69 -1.65
C VAL A 490 -36.83 6.62 -2.77
N GLU A 491 -37.94 7.33 -2.59
CA GLU A 491 -38.42 8.35 -3.53
C GLU A 491 -38.28 9.74 -2.90
N ILE A 492 -37.65 10.65 -3.64
CA ILE A 492 -37.37 12.01 -3.19
C ILE A 492 -37.99 12.97 -4.19
N HIS A 493 -38.89 13.83 -3.71
CA HIS A 493 -39.47 14.93 -4.47
C HIS A 493 -39.11 16.26 -3.83
N ALA A 494 -38.31 17.08 -4.50
CA ALA A 494 -38.00 18.44 -4.10
C ALA A 494 -39.02 19.45 -4.65
N ALA A 495 -39.38 20.44 -3.83
CA ALA A 495 -40.31 21.50 -4.25
C ALA A 495 -39.76 22.43 -5.35
N VAL A 496 -38.44 22.42 -5.57
CA VAL A 496 -37.72 23.22 -6.58
C VAL A 496 -36.59 22.37 -7.16
N ASP A 497 -36.08 22.77 -8.32
CA ASP A 497 -34.91 22.12 -8.93
C ASP A 497 -33.71 22.23 -7.98
N VAL A 498 -33.07 21.09 -7.72
CA VAL A 498 -31.90 20.98 -6.86
C VAL A 498 -30.78 20.26 -7.58
N GLN A 499 -29.56 20.56 -7.16
CA GLN A 499 -28.39 19.81 -7.62
C GLN A 499 -28.46 18.37 -7.09
N ARG A 500 -27.98 17.44 -7.92
CA ARG A 500 -27.98 16.01 -7.65
C ARG A 500 -26.63 15.41 -8.08
N GLN A 501 -26.24 14.30 -7.46
CA GLN A 501 -25.00 13.58 -7.81
C GLN A 501 -25.12 12.08 -7.60
N LEU A 502 -24.32 11.31 -8.35
CA LEU A 502 -24.17 9.85 -8.24
C LEU A 502 -22.69 9.49 -8.05
N ASP A 503 -22.34 8.84 -6.95
CA ASP A 503 -20.97 8.45 -6.55
C ASP A 503 -19.93 9.58 -6.60
N GLY A 504 -20.36 10.84 -6.46
CA GLY A 504 -19.49 12.02 -6.54
C GLY A 504 -19.50 12.73 -7.89
N ASP A 505 -20.13 12.16 -8.92
CA ASP A 505 -20.30 12.82 -10.22
C ASP A 505 -21.59 13.66 -10.22
N PRO A 506 -21.54 14.93 -10.62
CA PRO A 506 -22.73 15.74 -10.75
C PRO A 506 -23.62 15.22 -11.89
N ILE A 507 -24.91 15.18 -11.65
CA ILE A 507 -25.92 14.99 -12.69
C ILE A 507 -26.74 16.27 -12.85
N GLY A 508 -27.53 16.37 -13.92
CA GLY A 508 -28.37 17.55 -14.16
C GLY A 508 -29.26 17.90 -12.96
N PRO A 509 -29.58 19.19 -12.73
CA PRO A 509 -30.51 19.58 -11.69
C PRO A 509 -31.89 18.96 -11.95
N GLY A 510 -32.62 18.69 -10.88
CA GLY A 510 -33.95 18.10 -11.00
C GLY A 510 -34.70 18.12 -9.68
N ARG A 511 -35.96 17.70 -9.72
CA ARG A 511 -36.87 17.64 -8.58
C ARG A 511 -37.11 16.23 -8.10
N TYR A 512 -36.91 15.24 -8.95
CA TYR A 512 -37.32 13.87 -8.67
C TYR A 512 -36.13 12.92 -8.73
N LEU A 513 -36.03 12.04 -7.74
CA LEU A 513 -35.04 10.99 -7.71
C LEU A 513 -35.64 9.76 -7.01
N VAL A 514 -35.60 8.63 -7.70
CA VAL A 514 -35.99 7.32 -7.15
C VAL A 514 -34.75 6.45 -7.11
N CYS A 515 -34.45 5.92 -5.94
CA CYS A 515 -33.36 5.00 -5.70
C CYS A 515 -33.94 3.67 -5.25
N GLU A 516 -33.60 2.58 -5.94
CA GLU A 516 -34.10 1.23 -5.63
C GLU A 516 -32.92 0.26 -5.56
N ILE A 517 -32.82 -0.48 -4.46
CA ILE A 517 -31.75 -1.46 -4.26
C ILE A 517 -31.96 -2.66 -5.19
N GLU A 518 -30.88 -3.11 -5.82
CA GLU A 518 -30.82 -4.35 -6.59
C GLU A 518 -29.85 -5.31 -5.88
N PRO A 519 -30.36 -6.21 -5.01
CA PRO A 519 -29.51 -7.05 -4.18
C PRO A 519 -28.61 -7.98 -5.00
N GLY A 520 -27.32 -7.97 -4.69
CA GLY A 520 -26.31 -8.81 -5.32
C GLY A 520 -26.12 -8.58 -6.82
N ALA A 521 -26.52 -7.42 -7.34
CA ALA A 521 -26.47 -7.08 -8.76
C ALA A 521 -25.04 -7.11 -9.36
N LEU A 522 -24.01 -6.83 -8.55
CA LEU A 522 -22.64 -6.76 -9.03
C LEU A 522 -21.76 -7.81 -8.35
N THR A 523 -20.97 -8.54 -9.13
CA THR A 523 -19.92 -9.40 -8.57
C THR A 523 -18.63 -8.60 -8.45
N ALA A 524 -18.28 -8.18 -7.24
CA ALA A 524 -17.04 -7.45 -6.97
C ALA A 524 -15.92 -8.38 -6.50
N ARG A 525 -14.75 -8.24 -7.12
CA ARG A 525 -13.51 -8.92 -6.71
C ARG A 525 -12.86 -8.16 -5.55
N VAL A 526 -13.08 -8.64 -4.33
CA VAL A 526 -12.61 -7.97 -3.11
C VAL A 526 -11.41 -8.66 -2.47
N PRO A 527 -10.49 -7.92 -1.81
CA PRO A 527 -9.38 -8.52 -1.09
C PRO A 527 -9.85 -9.53 -0.03
N LYS A 528 -9.07 -10.60 0.17
CA LYS A 528 -9.31 -11.52 1.30
C LYS A 528 -9.15 -10.75 2.62
N ARG A 529 -10.21 -10.71 3.43
CA ARG A 529 -10.14 -10.19 4.82
C ARG A 529 -9.05 -10.99 5.56
N ARG A 530 -8.11 -10.27 6.18
CA ARG A 530 -7.10 -10.86 7.06
C ARG A 530 -7.68 -11.07 8.44
#